data_AF-A0A9D4TEF6-F1
#
_entry.id   AF-A0A9D4TEF6-F1
#
_cell.length_a   1.000
_cell.length_b   1.000
_cell.length_c   1.000
_cell.angle_alpha   90.00
_cell.angle_beta   90.00
_cell.angle_gamma   90.00
#
_symmetry.space_group_name_H-M   'P 1'
#
loop_
_entity.id
_entity.type
_entity.pdbx_description
1 polymer ?
#
loop_
_entity_poly.entity_id
_entity_poly.type
_entity_poly.pdbx_seq_one_letter_code
_entity_poly.pdbx_strand_id
1 'polypeptide(L)'
;MLARAARLLKEAAPAAEQAAARRGWWKFGGATLAAGTAGLAAASSISLADEAEHGLHAPQYPWPHEGFFSSYDHRSIRRGFQVYQQVCATCHSLDLVHYRDLVGVCYTEDEAKAMALDIEVMGEASGWAAREV
;
A
#
# COMPACT_ATOMS: atom_id res chain seq x y z
N MET A 1 -18.30 -84.01 -3.78
CA MET A 1 -18.07 -83.15 -2.60
C MET A 1 -16.75 -82.37 -2.66
N LEU A 2 -15.64 -82.96 -3.12
CA LEU A 2 -14.32 -82.28 -3.21
C LEU A 2 -14.29 -81.04 -4.15
N ALA A 3 -15.01 -81.08 -5.27
CA ALA A 3 -15.07 -79.96 -6.22
C ALA A 3 -15.73 -78.68 -5.65
N ARG A 4 -16.59 -78.83 -4.63
CA ARG A 4 -17.28 -77.70 -3.99
C ARG A 4 -16.38 -77.01 -2.96
N ALA A 5 -15.54 -77.77 -2.26
CA ALA A 5 -14.54 -77.23 -1.32
C ALA A 5 -13.41 -76.47 -2.03
N ALA A 6 -12.93 -76.99 -3.17
CA ALA A 6 -11.91 -76.30 -3.98
C ALA A 6 -12.40 -74.97 -4.57
N ARG A 7 -13.70 -74.88 -4.91
CA ARG A 7 -14.31 -73.65 -5.43
C ARG A 7 -14.44 -72.57 -4.33
N LEU A 8 -14.82 -72.95 -3.12
CA LEU A 8 -14.90 -72.03 -1.97
C LEU A 8 -13.53 -71.48 -1.56
N LEU A 9 -12.46 -72.28 -1.63
CA LEU A 9 -11.11 -71.81 -1.34
C LEU A 9 -10.57 -70.84 -2.41
N LYS A 10 -10.98 -71.02 -3.67
CA LYS A 10 -10.56 -70.14 -4.78
C LYS A 10 -11.30 -68.78 -4.77
N GLU A 11 -12.50 -68.71 -4.19
CA GLU A 11 -13.29 -67.48 -4.07
C GLU A 11 -12.89 -66.60 -2.86
N ALA A 12 -12.24 -67.15 -1.83
CA ALA A 12 -11.86 -66.41 -0.61
C ALA A 12 -10.55 -65.60 -0.73
N ALA A 13 -9.60 -66.03 -1.58
CA ALA A 13 -8.31 -65.37 -1.76
C ALA A 13 -8.36 -63.90 -2.29
N PRO A 14 -9.19 -63.54 -3.29
CA PRO A 14 -9.13 -62.20 -3.88
C PRO A 14 -9.70 -61.09 -2.97
N ALA A 15 -10.57 -61.42 -2.01
CA ALA A 15 -11.23 -60.43 -1.16
C ALA A 15 -10.28 -59.83 -0.09
N ALA A 16 -9.35 -60.61 0.45
CA ALA A 16 -8.39 -60.15 1.46
C ALA A 16 -7.30 -59.24 0.86
N GLU A 17 -6.87 -59.53 -0.37
CA GLU A 17 -5.84 -58.79 -1.11
C GLU A 17 -6.34 -57.43 -1.62
N GLN A 18 -7.57 -57.38 -2.14
CA GLN A 18 -8.22 -56.13 -2.55
C GLN A 18 -8.52 -55.19 -1.37
N ALA A 19 -8.80 -55.75 -0.19
CA ALA A 19 -8.99 -54.96 1.02
C ALA A 19 -7.66 -54.39 1.55
N ALA A 20 -6.52 -55.07 1.39
CA ALA A 20 -5.20 -54.53 1.76
C ALA A 20 -4.74 -53.41 0.80
N ALA A 21 -4.97 -53.58 -0.52
CA ALA A 21 -4.65 -52.57 -1.53
C ALA A 21 -5.48 -51.28 -1.35
N ARG A 22 -6.78 -51.40 -1.06
CA ARG A 22 -7.65 -50.28 -0.67
C ARG A 22 -7.26 -49.64 0.67
N ARG A 23 -6.39 -50.25 1.49
CA ARG A 23 -5.93 -49.69 2.76
C ARG A 23 -4.70 -48.79 2.69
N GLY A 24 -3.90 -48.94 1.65
CA GLY A 24 -2.70 -48.10 1.43
C GLY A 24 -3.02 -46.81 0.69
N TRP A 25 -3.84 -46.88 -0.37
CA TRP A 25 -4.03 -45.77 -1.30
C TRP A 25 -4.70 -44.50 -0.70
N TRP A 26 -5.54 -44.63 0.33
CA TRP A 26 -6.16 -43.45 0.97
C TRP A 26 -5.14 -42.70 1.83
N LYS A 27 -4.12 -43.40 2.35
CA LYS A 27 -3.06 -42.80 3.18
C LYS A 27 -2.15 -41.95 2.31
N PHE A 28 -1.80 -42.48 1.13
CA PHE A 28 -0.99 -41.75 0.16
C PHE A 28 -1.79 -40.66 -0.56
N GLY A 29 -3.03 -40.93 -0.99
CA GLY A 29 -3.91 -39.93 -1.61
C GLY A 29 -4.27 -38.78 -0.67
N GLY A 30 -4.62 -39.09 0.58
CA GLY A 30 -4.92 -38.09 1.60
C GLY A 30 -3.73 -37.20 1.95
N ALA A 31 -2.52 -37.78 2.04
CA ALA A 31 -1.30 -37.02 2.30
C ALA A 31 -0.95 -36.05 1.15
N THR A 32 -1.10 -36.49 -0.12
CA THR A 32 -0.83 -35.61 -1.28
C THR A 32 -1.82 -34.46 -1.40
N LEU A 33 -3.11 -34.69 -1.10
CA LEU A 33 -4.13 -33.65 -1.08
C LEU A 33 -3.87 -32.63 0.02
N ALA A 34 -3.57 -33.08 1.24
CA ALA A 34 -3.28 -32.20 2.37
C ALA A 34 -2.04 -31.31 2.13
N ALA A 35 -0.96 -31.90 1.60
CA ALA A 35 0.25 -31.16 1.25
C ALA A 35 -0.01 -30.14 0.12
N GLY A 36 -0.79 -30.50 -0.90
CA GLY A 36 -1.19 -29.58 -1.96
C GLY A 36 -2.02 -28.39 -1.45
N THR A 37 -3.01 -28.64 -0.59
CA THR A 37 -3.82 -27.57 0.01
C THR A 37 -2.99 -26.65 0.92
N ALA A 38 -2.05 -27.21 1.69
CA ALA A 38 -1.17 -26.42 2.55
C ALA A 38 -0.20 -25.54 1.73
N GLY A 39 0.35 -26.09 0.63
CA GLY A 39 1.20 -25.33 -0.29
C GLY A 39 0.46 -24.17 -0.97
N LEU A 40 -0.77 -24.40 -1.45
CA LEU A 40 -1.61 -23.35 -2.04
C LEU A 40 -1.99 -22.26 -1.02
N ALA A 41 -2.33 -22.64 0.22
CA ALA A 41 -2.62 -21.68 1.29
C ALA A 41 -1.39 -20.80 1.62
N ALA A 42 -0.20 -21.41 1.71
CA ALA A 42 1.03 -20.68 1.97
C ALA A 42 1.41 -19.72 0.83
N ALA A 43 1.26 -20.14 -0.44
CA ALA A 43 1.50 -19.27 -1.59
C ALA A 43 0.52 -18.07 -1.63
N SER A 44 -0.74 -18.30 -1.28
CA SER A 44 -1.75 -17.23 -1.21
C SER A 44 -1.44 -16.20 -0.11
N SER A 45 -0.90 -16.63 1.04
CA SER A 45 -0.48 -15.70 2.10
C SER A 45 0.71 -14.82 1.71
N ILE A 46 1.61 -15.30 0.84
CA ILE A 46 2.75 -14.50 0.36
C ILE A 46 2.28 -13.38 -0.57
N SER A 47 1.29 -13.64 -1.45
CA SER A 47 0.73 -12.61 -2.34
C SER A 47 -0.03 -11.52 -1.57
N LEU A 48 -0.67 -11.88 -0.45
CA LEU A 48 -1.38 -10.91 0.38
C LEU A 48 -0.44 -9.98 1.17
N ALA A 49 0.77 -10.44 1.49
CA ALA A 49 1.76 -9.66 2.22
C ALA A 49 2.37 -8.55 1.35
N ASP A 50 2.46 -8.77 0.03
CA ASP A 50 3.09 -7.84 -0.92
C ASP A 50 2.31 -6.52 -1.05
N GLU A 51 0.97 -6.59 -1.09
CA GLU A 51 0.08 -5.43 -1.22
C GLU A 51 0.13 -4.49 0.01
N ALA A 52 0.36 -5.05 1.20
CA ALA A 52 0.43 -4.28 2.43
C ALA A 52 1.73 -3.47 2.54
N GLU A 53 2.84 -4.00 2.03
CA GLU A 53 4.16 -3.35 2.06
C GLU A 53 4.34 -2.35 0.90
N HIS A 54 3.85 -2.69 -0.30
CA HIS A 54 3.94 -1.81 -1.47
C HIS A 54 2.93 -0.64 -1.42
N GLY A 55 1.86 -0.80 -0.65
CA GLY A 55 0.77 0.16 -0.57
C GLY A 55 -0.07 0.18 -1.84
N LEU A 56 -1.32 0.62 -1.70
CA LEU A 56 -2.22 0.72 -2.85
C LEU A 56 -1.75 1.83 -3.80
N HIS A 57 -1.62 1.51 -5.08
CA HIS A 57 -1.31 2.51 -6.11
C HIS A 57 -2.34 3.64 -6.11
N ALA A 58 -1.86 4.88 -6.04
CA ALA A 58 -2.72 6.05 -6.17
C ALA A 58 -3.31 6.13 -7.60
N PRO A 59 -4.60 6.47 -7.75
CA PRO A 59 -5.18 6.69 -9.06
C PRO A 59 -4.66 7.99 -9.69
N GLN A 60 -4.71 8.05 -11.03
CA GLN A 60 -4.32 9.24 -11.76
C GLN A 60 -5.47 10.28 -11.74
N TYR A 61 -5.27 11.39 -11.02
CA TYR A 61 -6.22 12.50 -11.01
C TYR A 61 -5.89 13.50 -12.13
N PRO A 62 -6.90 14.07 -12.82
CA PRO A 62 -6.68 15.03 -13.90
C PRO A 62 -6.34 16.41 -13.34
N TRP A 63 -5.07 16.62 -12.98
CA TRP A 63 -4.60 17.90 -12.43
C TRP A 63 -4.55 18.98 -13.52
N PRO A 64 -4.84 20.25 -13.20
CA PRO A 64 -4.83 21.33 -14.20
C PRO A 64 -3.44 21.57 -14.82
N HIS A 65 -2.36 21.13 -14.15
CA HIS A 65 -0.96 21.29 -14.54
C HIS A 65 -0.30 20.00 -15.09
N GLU A 66 -1.08 19.00 -15.49
CA GLU A 66 -0.54 17.72 -16.02
C GLU A 66 -0.07 17.83 -17.49
N GLY A 67 -0.61 18.78 -18.25
CA GLY A 67 -0.27 18.96 -19.66
C GLY A 67 1.12 19.58 -19.89
N PHE A 68 1.75 19.26 -21.03
CA PHE A 68 3.10 19.75 -21.38
C PHE A 68 3.22 21.29 -21.43
N PHE A 69 2.13 21.98 -21.78
CA PHE A 69 2.05 23.45 -21.79
C PHE A 69 1.10 24.00 -20.72
N SER A 70 0.70 23.17 -19.75
CA SER A 70 -0.15 23.63 -18.65
C SER A 70 0.68 24.34 -17.60
N SER A 71 0.14 25.41 -17.01
CA SER A 71 0.72 26.10 -15.86
C SER A 71 0.01 25.70 -14.56
N TYR A 72 0.60 26.07 -13.42
CA TYR A 72 -0.08 25.92 -12.14
C TYR A 72 -1.30 26.84 -12.01
N ASP A 73 -2.32 26.40 -11.26
CA ASP A 73 -3.40 27.27 -10.80
C ASP A 73 -2.94 28.04 -9.55
N HIS A 74 -2.50 29.28 -9.76
CA HIS A 74 -2.04 30.17 -8.69
C HIS A 74 -3.11 30.46 -7.62
N ARG A 75 -4.41 30.37 -7.96
CA ARG A 75 -5.47 30.49 -6.95
C ARG A 75 -5.54 29.24 -6.07
N SER A 76 -5.30 28.07 -6.66
CA SER A 76 -5.18 26.83 -5.89
C SER A 76 -3.95 26.85 -4.98
N ILE A 77 -2.82 27.36 -5.47
CA ILE A 77 -1.61 27.54 -4.64
C ILE A 77 -1.92 28.45 -3.44
N ARG A 78 -2.59 29.58 -3.63
CA ARG A 78 -2.97 30.48 -2.54
C ARG A 78 -3.84 29.78 -1.48
N ARG A 79 -4.88 29.04 -1.90
CA ARG A 79 -5.73 28.27 -0.98
C ARG A 79 -4.95 27.14 -0.29
N GLY A 80 -4.07 26.45 -1.02
CA GLY A 80 -3.24 25.38 -0.47
C GLY A 80 -2.26 25.89 0.60
N PHE A 81 -1.67 27.06 0.40
CA PHE A 81 -0.81 27.68 1.42
C PHE A 81 -1.59 28.05 2.69
N GLN A 82 -2.85 28.49 2.56
CA GLN A 82 -3.72 28.70 3.73
C GLN A 82 -3.99 27.39 4.48
N VAL A 83 -4.25 26.28 3.78
CA VAL A 83 -4.41 24.96 4.41
C VAL A 83 -3.14 24.53 5.13
N TYR A 84 -1.97 24.73 4.51
CA TYR A 84 -0.68 24.45 5.15
C TYR A 84 -0.54 25.22 6.46
N GLN A 85 -0.75 26.55 6.44
CA GLN A 85 -0.63 27.38 7.64
C GLN A 85 -1.62 27.00 8.75
N GLN A 86 -2.86 26.65 8.40
CA GLN A 86 -3.92 26.39 9.37
C GLN A 86 -3.94 24.96 9.91
N VAL A 87 -3.38 23.98 9.19
CA VAL A 87 -3.52 22.55 9.52
C VAL A 87 -2.16 21.85 9.64
N CYS A 88 -1.27 22.07 8.67
CA CYS A 88 -0.06 21.26 8.54
C CYS A 88 1.13 21.84 9.31
N ALA A 89 1.24 23.17 9.40
CA ALA A 89 2.37 23.88 9.99
C ALA A 89 2.58 23.56 11.49
N THR A 90 1.57 23.00 12.16
CA THR A 90 1.69 22.52 13.55
C THR A 90 2.60 21.30 13.68
N CYS A 91 2.69 20.46 12.64
CA CYS A 91 3.42 19.19 12.69
C CYS A 91 4.50 19.03 11.61
N HIS A 92 4.38 19.71 10.47
CA HIS A 92 5.31 19.63 9.35
C HIS A 92 5.98 20.97 9.11
N SER A 93 7.32 20.96 9.03
CA SER A 93 8.11 22.12 8.61
C SER A 93 8.10 22.26 7.09
N LEU A 94 8.47 23.46 6.62
CA LEU A 94 8.65 23.79 5.22
C LEU A 94 9.91 24.65 5.05
N ASP A 95 11.04 24.07 5.41
CA ASP A 95 12.31 24.82 5.59
C ASP A 95 12.93 25.33 4.29
N LEU A 96 12.44 24.85 3.14
CA LEU A 96 12.96 25.19 1.81
C LEU A 96 12.09 26.23 1.07
N VAL A 97 11.01 26.70 1.68
CA VAL A 97 10.13 27.74 1.11
C VAL A 97 10.14 28.96 2.00
N HIS A 98 10.49 30.09 1.42
CA HIS A 98 10.57 31.37 2.12
C HIS A 98 9.40 32.25 1.71
N TYR A 99 9.02 33.21 2.56
CA TYR A 99 7.95 34.16 2.25
C TYR A 99 8.15 34.91 0.93
N ARG A 100 9.40 35.22 0.56
CA ARG A 100 9.75 35.87 -0.72
C ARG A 100 9.39 35.01 -1.95
N ASP A 101 9.40 33.68 -1.80
CA ASP A 101 9.11 32.76 -2.90
C ASP A 101 7.61 32.76 -3.26
N LEU A 102 6.77 33.32 -2.39
CA LEU A 102 5.33 33.46 -2.58
C LEU A 102 4.93 34.75 -3.32
N VAL A 103 5.83 35.74 -3.35
CA VAL A 103 5.59 37.06 -3.94
C VAL A 103 5.50 36.94 -5.47
N GLY A 104 4.40 37.44 -6.04
CA GLY A 104 4.14 37.33 -7.48
C GLY A 104 3.72 35.92 -7.92
N VAL A 105 3.76 34.93 -7.03
CA VAL A 105 3.20 33.59 -7.25
C VAL A 105 1.77 33.55 -6.73
N CYS A 106 1.55 33.63 -5.42
CA CYS A 106 0.22 33.51 -4.83
C CYS A 106 -0.16 34.65 -3.89
N TYR A 107 0.79 35.51 -3.54
CA TYR A 107 0.60 36.70 -2.71
C TYR A 107 1.28 37.93 -3.31
N THR A 108 0.80 39.11 -2.92
CA THR A 108 1.56 40.35 -3.13
C THR A 108 2.69 40.46 -2.11
N GLU A 109 3.64 41.36 -2.37
CA GLU A 109 4.74 41.66 -1.44
C GLU A 109 4.20 42.12 -0.07
N ASP A 110 3.21 43.02 -0.07
CA ASP A 110 2.58 43.52 1.15
C ASP A 110 1.88 42.41 1.95
N GLU A 111 1.19 41.49 1.27
CA GLU A 111 0.55 40.35 1.94
C GLU A 111 1.58 39.38 2.52
N ALA A 112 2.65 39.08 1.77
CA ALA A 112 3.72 38.21 2.24
C ALA A 112 4.47 38.81 3.44
N LYS A 113 4.71 40.13 3.43
CA LYS A 113 5.27 40.88 4.57
C LYS A 113 4.37 40.82 5.78
N ALA A 114 3.06 41.04 5.60
CA ALA A 114 2.11 40.95 6.71
C ALA A 114 2.14 39.56 7.36
N MET A 115 2.12 38.49 6.58
CA MET A 115 2.21 37.12 7.12
C MET A 115 3.55 36.82 7.80
N ALA A 116 4.66 37.35 7.26
CA ALA A 116 5.97 37.17 7.88
C ALA A 116 6.09 37.91 9.22
N LEU A 117 5.40 39.04 9.39
CA LEU A 117 5.38 39.80 10.64
C LEU A 117 4.56 39.14 11.75
N ASP A 118 3.61 38.26 11.41
CA ASP A 118 2.78 37.54 12.38
C ASP A 118 3.55 36.40 13.09
N ILE A 119 4.75 36.04 12.61
CA ILE A 119 5.55 34.94 13.15
C ILE A 119 6.81 35.47 13.84
N GLU A 120 7.05 35.00 15.06
CA GLU A 120 8.27 35.29 15.80
C GLU A 120 9.40 34.33 15.39
N VAL A 121 10.56 34.89 15.03
CA VAL A 121 11.77 34.13 14.68
C VAL A 121 12.93 34.58 15.57
N MET A 122 13.73 33.63 16.04
CA MET A 122 14.90 33.92 16.87
C MET A 122 16.02 34.59 16.05
N GLY A 123 16.41 35.80 16.42
CA GLY A 123 17.50 36.55 15.77
C GLY A 123 17.78 37.90 16.45
N GLU A 124 18.85 38.59 16.04
CA GLU A 124 19.10 39.98 16.44
C GLU A 124 17.92 40.85 15.95
N ALA A 125 17.39 41.73 16.81
CA ALA A 125 16.30 42.66 16.49
C ALA A 125 16.76 43.70 15.46
N SER A 126 16.95 43.26 14.23
CA SER A 126 17.28 44.10 13.08
C SER A 126 16.08 44.07 12.14
N GLY A 127 15.77 45.18 11.49
CA GLY A 127 14.63 45.32 10.60
C GLY A 127 14.71 44.51 9.29
N TRP A 128 15.35 43.33 9.30
CA TRP A 128 15.51 42.42 8.15
C TRP A 128 14.21 41.74 7.77
N ALA A 129 13.33 41.43 8.74
CA ALA A 129 12.02 40.81 8.49
C ALA A 129 11.14 41.61 7.51
N ALA A 130 11.32 42.94 7.42
CA ALA A 130 10.60 43.79 6.49
C ALA A 130 11.37 44.12 5.20
N ARG A 131 12.67 43.82 5.13
CA ARG A 131 13.57 44.30 4.08
C ARG A 131 14.01 43.21 3.09
N GLU A 132 13.79 41.95 3.40
CA GLU A 132 14.20 40.78 2.59
C GLU A 132 13.04 39.92 2.03
N VAL A 133 11.80 40.40 2.22
CA VAL A 133 10.59 39.92 1.53
C VAL A 133 10.37 40.80 0.31
#